data_AF-A0A9P6XX43-F1
#
_entry.id   AF-A0A9P6XX43-F1
#
_cell.length_a   1.000
_cell.length_b   1.000
_cell.length_c   1.000
_cell.angle_alpha   90.00
_cell.angle_beta   90.00
_cell.angle_gamma   90.00
#
_symmetry.space_group_name_H-M   'P 1'
#
loop_
_entity.id
_entity.type
_entity.pdbx_description
1 polymer ?
#
loop_
_entity_poly.entity_id
_entity_poly.type
_entity_poly.pdbx_seq_one_letter_code
_entity_poly.pdbx_strand_id
1 'polypeptide(L)' 'MNQSSVQWVYANGSSWVALDEATGQQIETLWSRHAAGWIQSSMFKDLIYVDTVEMILFTESFSFTIARTTN' A
#
# COMPACT_ATOMS: atom_id res chain seq x y z
N MET A 1 -8.65 25.23 -3.97
CA MET A 1 -8.87 23.82 -4.32
C MET A 1 -8.23 23.01 -3.22
N ASN A 2 -9.00 22.36 -2.34
CA ASN A 2 -8.42 21.42 -1.37
C ASN A 2 -7.97 20.20 -2.17
N GLN A 3 -6.66 20.00 -2.30
CA GLN A 3 -6.13 18.73 -2.77
C GLN A 3 -6.31 17.74 -1.62
N SER A 4 -7.21 16.76 -1.79
CA SER A 4 -7.28 15.62 -0.90
C SER A 4 -5.97 14.83 -1.02
N SER A 5 -5.28 14.65 0.10
CA SER A 5 -4.04 13.87 0.14
C SER A 5 -4.40 12.39 0.16
N VAL A 6 -3.82 11.62 -0.76
CA VAL A 6 -4.01 10.18 -0.83
C VAL A 6 -3.15 9.51 0.24
N GLN A 7 -3.76 8.64 1.04
CA GLN A 7 -3.06 7.84 2.03
C GLN A 7 -3.38 6.36 1.83
N TRP A 8 -2.34 5.53 1.84
CA TRP A 8 -2.50 4.09 1.78
C TRP A 8 -2.39 3.49 3.18
N VAL A 9 -3.28 2.55 3.47
CA VAL A 9 -3.34 1.85 4.75
C VAL A 9 -3.37 0.33 4.53
N TYR A 10 -2.92 -0.43 5.51
CA TYR A 10 -3.05 -1.89 5.53
C TYR A 10 -3.81 -2.36 6.78
N ALA A 11 -4.55 -3.45 6.66
CA ALA A 11 -5.29 -4.06 7.75
C ALA A 11 -4.33 -4.84 8.66
N ASN A 12 -4.29 -4.50 9.94
CA ASN A 12 -3.54 -5.22 10.96
C ASN A 12 -4.46 -5.55 12.14
N GLY A 13 -4.97 -6.78 12.16
CA GLY A 13 -6.01 -7.18 13.10
C GLY A 13 -7.30 -6.38 12.89
N SER A 14 -7.78 -5.69 13.93
CA SER A 14 -9.00 -4.87 13.89
C SER A 14 -8.75 -3.40 13.53
N SER A 15 -7.54 -3.05 13.08
CA SER A 15 -7.13 -1.67 12.84
C SER A 15 -6.55 -1.47 11.44
N TRP A 16 -6.72 -0.28 10.89
CA TRP A 16 -6.03 0.16 9.67
C TRP A 16 -4.80 0.98 10.06
N VAL A 17 -3.64 0.58 9.55
CA VAL A 17 -2.36 1.23 9.84
C VAL A 17 -1.85 1.93 8.58
N ALA A 18 -1.43 3.18 8.72
CA ALA A 18 -0.87 3.96 7.63
C ALA A 18 0.46 3.38 7.16
N LEU A 19 0.60 3.23 5.84
CA LEU A 19 1.90 3.00 5.22
C LEU A 19 2.72 4.29 5.23
N ASP A 20 4.04 4.16 5.23
CA ASP A 20 4.92 5.32 5.06
C ASP A 20 4.72 5.96 3.68
N GLU A 21 5.05 7.25 3.57
CA GLU A 21 4.79 8.04 2.35
C GLU A 21 5.47 7.43 1.12
N ALA A 22 6.71 6.96 1.27
CA ALA A 22 7.48 6.37 0.18
C ALA A 22 6.86 5.07 -0.35
N THR A 23 6.36 4.20 0.54
CA THR A 23 5.64 2.97 0.17
C THR A 23 4.30 3.34 -0.47
N GLY A 24 3.56 4.29 0.11
CA GLY A 24 2.29 4.75 -0.42
C GLY A 24 2.39 5.33 -1.83
N GLN A 25 3.42 6.13 -2.13
CA GLN A 25 3.65 6.69 -3.47
C GLN A 25 3.95 5.61 -4.52
N GLN A 26 4.70 4.57 -4.14
CA GLN A 26 4.97 3.44 -5.04
C GLN A 26 3.70 2.63 -5.32
N ILE A 27 2.87 2.38 -4.30
CA ILE A 27 1.56 1.71 -4.47
C ILE A 27 0.64 2.55 -5.35
N GLU A 28 0.58 3.88 -5.15
CA GLU A 28 -0.23 4.77 -5.99
C GLU A 28 0.21 4.72 -7.45
N THR A 29 1.53 4.60 -7.70
CA THR A 29 2.07 4.44 -9.05
C THR A 29 1.61 3.13 -9.70
N LEU A 30 1.60 2.01 -8.95
CA LEU A 30 1.06 0.74 -9.44
C LEU A 30 -0.46 0.82 -9.68
N TRP A 31 -1.18 1.43 -8.75
CA TRP A 31 -2.64 1.56 -8.78
C TRP A 31 -3.11 2.35 -10.00
N SER A 32 -2.47 3.50 -10.28
CA SER A 32 -2.78 4.32 -11.47
C SER A 32 -2.55 3.59 -12.81
N ARG A 33 -1.76 2.50 -12.79
CA ARG A 33 -1.42 1.69 -13.97
C ARG A 33 -2.17 0.36 -14.01
N HIS A 34 -3.05 0.09 -13.04
CA HIS A 34 -3.72 -1.20 -12.87
C HIS A 34 -2.72 -2.38 -12.86
N ALA A 35 -1.61 -2.20 -12.14
CA ALA A 35 -0.48 -3.13 -12.15
C ALA A 35 -0.27 -3.79 -10.78
N ALA A 36 0.37 -4.96 -10.81
CA ALA A 36 0.94 -5.61 -9.64
C ALA A 36 2.46 -5.65 -9.76
N GLY A 37 3.18 -5.67 -8.63
CA GLY A 37 4.64 -5.68 -8.67
C GLY A 37 5.31 -5.64 -7.31
N TRP A 38 6.62 -5.91 -7.35
CA TRP A 38 7.50 -5.79 -6.19
C TRP A 38 7.92 -4.34 -5.98
N ILE A 39 7.83 -3.85 -4.75
CA ILE A 39 8.28 -2.52 -4.33
C ILE A 39 9.15 -2.60 -3.08
N GLN A 40 10.03 -1.63 -2.89
CA GLN A 40 10.82 -1.52 -1.67
C GLN A 40 10.02 -0.81 -0.59
N SER A 41 9.92 -1.41 0.60
CA SER A 41 9.30 -0.75 1.75
C SER A 41 10.24 -0.68 2.95
N SER A 42 10.49 0.53 3.43
CA SER A 42 11.25 0.77 4.66
C SER A 42 10.54 0.26 5.89
N MET A 43 9.21 0.39 5.94
CA MET A 43 8.38 -0.09 7.04
C MET A 43 8.50 -1.60 7.27
N PHE A 44 8.52 -2.38 6.19
CA PHE A 44 8.66 -3.84 6.25
C PHE A 44 10.12 -4.31 6.19
N LYS A 45 11.06 -3.39 5.97
CA LYS A 45 12.51 -3.65 5.85
C LYS A 45 12.86 -4.65 4.74
N ASP A 46 12.03 -4.75 3.71
CA ASP A 46 12.18 -5.71 2.62
C ASP A 46 11.44 -5.28 1.35
N LEU A 47 11.59 -6.07 0.28
CA LEU A 47 10.73 -6.07 -0.89
C LEU A 47 9.37 -6.70 -0.54
N ILE A 48 8.29 -6.02 -0.92
CA ILE A 48 6.93 -6.52 -0.78
C ILE A 48 6.28 -6.60 -2.15
N TYR A 49 5.44 -7.60 -2.38
CA TYR A 49 4.64 -7.71 -3.60
C TYR A 49 3.29 -7.06 -3.36
N VAL A 50 2.84 -6.22 -4.27
CA VAL A 50 1.54 -5.53 -4.18
C VAL A 50 0.71 -5.90 -5.38
N ASP A 51 -0.51 -6.36 -5.13
CA ASP A 51 -1.54 -6.54 -6.15
C ASP A 51 -2.63 -5.47 -5.94
N THR A 52 -2.72 -4.54 -6.89
CA THR A 52 -3.66 -3.40 -6.80
C THR A 52 -5.06 -3.72 -7.31
N VAL A 53 -5.24 -4.88 -7.97
CA VAL A 53 -6.57 -5.37 -8.38
C VAL A 53 -7.24 -6.08 -7.21
N GLU A 54 -6.50 -6.97 -6.55
CA GLU A 54 -6.98 -7.72 -5.38
C GLU A 54 -6.87 -6.92 -4.07
N MET A 55 -6.28 -5.71 -4.11
CA MET A 55 -6.11 -4.82 -2.96
C MET A 55 -5.42 -5.53 -1.79
N ILE A 56 -4.30 -6.19 -2.09
CA ILE A 56 -3.52 -6.95 -1.13
C ILE A 56 -2.01 -6.70 -1.31
N LEU A 57 -1.28 -6.67 -0.21
CA LEU A 57 0.18 -6.70 -0.20
C LEU A 57 0.67 -7.99 0.46
N PHE A 58 1.77 -8.53 -0.03
CA PHE A 58 2.44 -9.71 0.50
C PHE A 58 3.85 -9.31 0.95
N THR A 59 4.15 -9.62 2.20
CA THR A 59 5.50 -9.67 2.73
C THR A 59 6.01 -11.11 2.64
N GLU A 60 7.25 -11.36 3.06
CA GLU A 60 7.80 -12.72 3.16
C GLU A 60 6.92 -13.66 4.00
N SER A 61 6.28 -13.14 5.05
CA SER A 61 5.58 -13.95 6.07
C SER A 61 4.07 -13.75 6.14
N PHE A 62 3.55 -12.64 5.62
CA PHE A 62 2.15 -12.25 5.82
C PHE A 62 1.57 -11.60 4.57
N SER A 63 0.25 -11.71 4.44
CA SER A 63 -0.52 -10.94 3.48
C SER A 63 -1.44 -9.98 4.22
N PHE A 64 -1.52 -8.73 3.76
CA PHE A 64 -2.39 -7.72 4.34
C PHE A 64 -3.28 -7.11 3.26
N THR A 65 -4.59 -7.02 3.54
CA THR A 65 -5.50 -6.21 2.74
C THR A 65 -5.08 -4.75 2.84
N ILE A 66 -5.08 -4.04 1.72
CA ILE A 66 -4.79 -2.61 1.65
C ILE A 66 -6.01 -1.81 1.24
N ALA A 67 -6.03 -0.53 1.61
CA ALA A 67 -7.04 0.41 1.16
C ALA A 67 -6.41 1.77 0.83
N ARG A 68 -7.01 2.43 -0.16
CA ARG A 68 -6.69 3.80 -0.55
C ARG A 68 -7.71 4.73 0.09
N THR A 69 -7.26 5.67 0.90
CA THR A 69 -8.12 6.68 1.51
C THR A 69 -7.75 8.07 1.01
N THR A 70 -8.73 8.96 1.04
CA THR A 70 -8.54 10.40 0.82
C THR A 70 -8.84 11.10 2.12
N ASN A 71 -7.86 11.83 2.66
CA ASN A 71 -8.11 12.80 3.73
C ASN A 71 -8.61 14.13 3.15
#